data_AF-A0A8J4C5C5-F1
#
_entry.id   AF-A0A8J4C5C5-F1
#
_cell.length_a   1.000
_cell.length_b   1.000
_cell.length_c   1.000
_cell.angle_alpha   90.00
_cell.angle_beta   90.00
_cell.angle_gamma   90.00
#
_symmetry.space_group_name_H-M   'P 1'
#
loop_
_entity.id
_entity.type
_entity.pdbx_description
1 polymer ?
#
loop_
_entity_poly.entity_id
_entity_poly.type
_entity_poly.pdbx_seq_one_letter_code
_entity_poly.pdbx_strand_id
1 'polypeptide(L)'
;GDLLEQRRSFQEGVFACMYTLVRQSALSSWHFVVLKIVLEGLMPFIVAFNPSTGWDIDTGNPVWQVVRWAVWRSPIMRIYSYNVYIRIMYVMAGAVLLAVVGLIWLTIAMRKQEQSKWLRQMATMLHVAYELIFMIFYVSFLDYLVFTANCRFTDPSKEHEYFTGVKCLQMPHVMHMSVALVAAVVHFCVTALLVVASSDLNPLSLSYLASPDAVSRLKILAAKAAFIIFAADLQSWPKIQTVLMSIAVAFICWYNFRKLPFYRMLVNVIWCSLWICVLYTCLMLAVLELRKDSSLARRRQYTLYVLYGIFPVLAGGIVVCGVHAWWAMRPARKFEDLPSFRDVRVQKHRFAHVHEVELLSRVMRRLDADGGVEEDAAMLGDAVIRAGMLTFPNSPFLYVLYANFLLEVRKDGPAARTQLQLAAKHGPSLVERYQIYCTLEASKRLKDGRDGGMDLQAYIEFR
;
A
#
# COMPACT_ATOMS: atom_id res chain seq x y z
N GLY A 1 -40.43 -5.16 -11.91
CA GLY A 1 -40.18 -4.41 -10.67
C GLY A 1 -39.84 -5.39 -9.58
N ASP A 2 -39.02 -4.97 -8.61
CA ASP A 2 -38.79 -5.64 -7.31
C ASP A 2 -37.80 -6.81 -7.19
N LEU A 3 -36.63 -6.68 -7.83
CA LEU A 3 -35.39 -7.33 -7.35
C LEU A 3 -34.20 -6.36 -7.22
N LEU A 4 -34.37 -5.08 -7.58
CA LEU A 4 -33.33 -4.05 -7.52
C LEU A 4 -33.48 -3.10 -6.32
N GLU A 5 -34.59 -3.18 -5.59
CA GLU A 5 -34.85 -2.41 -4.35
C GLU A 5 -34.52 -3.20 -3.07
N GLN A 6 -33.78 -4.30 -3.18
CA GLN A 6 -33.23 -4.92 -1.98
C GLN A 6 -32.19 -3.96 -1.40
N ARG A 7 -32.56 -3.29 -0.30
CA ARG A 7 -31.72 -2.37 0.49
C ARG A 7 -30.28 -2.90 0.48
N ARG A 8 -29.39 -2.32 -0.34
CA ARG A 8 -27.99 -2.75 -0.45
C ARG A 8 -27.44 -2.96 0.94
N SER A 9 -26.79 -4.10 1.21
CA SER A 9 -26.24 -4.36 2.54
C SER A 9 -25.30 -3.21 2.95
N PHE A 10 -25.10 -3.00 4.27
CA PHE A 10 -24.16 -1.96 4.71
C PHE A 10 -22.76 -2.20 4.11
N GLN A 11 -22.36 -3.47 4.02
CA GLN A 11 -21.11 -3.90 3.38
C GLN A 11 -21.02 -3.48 1.90
N GLU A 12 -22.08 -3.67 1.11
CA GLU A 12 -22.12 -3.22 -0.29
C GLU A 12 -22.04 -1.70 -0.42
N GLY A 13 -22.62 -0.95 0.53
CA GLY A 13 -22.48 0.50 0.58
C GLY A 13 -21.02 0.92 0.77
N VAL A 14 -20.32 0.28 1.72
CA VAL A 14 -18.88 0.52 1.95
C VAL A 14 -18.05 0.15 0.73
N PHE A 15 -18.33 -1.00 0.10
CA PHE A 15 -17.63 -1.42 -1.12
C PHE A 15 -17.86 -0.45 -2.29
N ALA A 16 -19.09 0.04 -2.48
CA ALA A 16 -19.40 1.04 -3.49
C ALA A 16 -18.62 2.35 -3.25
N CYS A 17 -18.58 2.83 -2.01
CA CYS A 17 -17.83 4.02 -1.62
C CYS A 17 -16.32 3.87 -1.87
N MET A 18 -15.73 2.75 -1.42
CA MET A 18 -14.32 2.43 -1.66
C MET A 18 -13.99 2.39 -3.16
N TYR A 19 -14.84 1.73 -3.94
CA TYR A 19 -14.70 1.62 -5.39
C TYR A 19 -14.74 2.97 -6.10
N THR A 20 -15.65 3.87 -5.71
CA THR A 20 -15.77 5.19 -6.34
C THR A 20 -14.68 6.16 -5.95
N LEU A 21 -14.22 6.11 -4.69
CA LEU A 21 -13.11 6.90 -4.22
C LEU A 21 -11.85 6.62 -5.05
N VAL A 22 -11.45 5.36 -5.20
CA VAL A 22 -10.12 5.06 -5.76
C VAL A 22 -10.06 5.04 -7.28
N ARG A 23 -11.19 4.87 -7.98
CA ARG A 23 -11.23 4.89 -9.46
C ARG A 23 -11.15 6.28 -10.09
N GLN A 24 -10.95 7.33 -9.30
CA GLN A 24 -10.79 8.69 -9.84
C GLN A 24 -9.34 8.96 -10.25
N SER A 25 -9.15 9.48 -11.46
CA SER A 25 -7.82 9.69 -12.07
C SER A 25 -7.12 10.98 -11.62
N ALA A 26 -7.62 11.66 -10.60
CA ALA A 26 -7.23 13.04 -10.27
C ALA A 26 -5.72 13.20 -9.99
N LEU A 27 -5.05 12.16 -9.46
CA LEU A 27 -3.62 12.16 -9.15
C LEU A 27 -2.81 11.16 -10.00
N SER A 28 -3.29 10.83 -11.21
CA SER A 28 -2.63 9.85 -12.10
C SER A 28 -1.38 10.35 -12.82
N SER A 29 -0.99 11.63 -12.63
CA SER A 29 0.16 12.19 -13.32
C SER A 29 1.48 11.52 -12.89
N TRP A 30 2.41 11.38 -13.83
CA TRP A 30 3.71 10.76 -13.55
C TRP A 30 4.51 11.53 -12.48
N HIS A 31 4.35 12.86 -12.41
CA HIS A 31 4.96 13.70 -11.38
C HIS A 31 4.52 13.28 -9.96
N PHE A 32 3.24 13.03 -9.74
CA PHE A 32 2.72 12.59 -8.44
C PHE A 32 3.20 11.18 -8.09
N VAL A 33 3.33 10.30 -9.09
CA VAL A 33 3.89 8.95 -8.88
C VAL A 33 5.34 9.03 -8.41
N VAL A 34 6.18 9.82 -9.09
CA VAL A 34 7.58 10.00 -8.71
C VAL A 34 7.66 10.59 -7.30
N LEU A 35 6.86 11.62 -7.00
CA LEU A 35 6.78 12.21 -5.66
C LEU A 35 6.42 11.16 -4.60
N LYS A 36 5.41 10.33 -4.85
CA LYS A 36 4.96 9.27 -3.93
C LYS A 36 6.06 8.23 -3.68
N ILE A 37 6.77 7.80 -4.73
CA ILE A 37 7.91 6.87 -4.61
C ILE A 37 9.04 7.50 -3.78
N VAL A 38 9.38 8.76 -4.03
CA VAL A 38 10.44 9.46 -3.29
C VAL A 38 10.06 9.62 -1.82
N LEU A 39 8.83 10.08 -1.52
CA LEU A 39 8.36 10.27 -0.16
C LEU A 39 8.22 8.95 0.63
N GLU A 40 7.83 7.87 -0.05
CA GLU A 40 7.77 6.52 0.52
C GLU A 40 9.13 6.05 1.07
N GLY A 41 10.25 6.40 0.41
CA GLY A 41 11.59 6.12 0.92
C GLY A 41 12.09 7.17 1.90
N LEU A 42 11.82 8.45 1.61
CA LEU A 42 12.37 9.59 2.35
C LEU A 42 11.80 9.73 3.75
N MET A 43 10.47 9.58 3.94
CA MET A 43 9.86 9.75 5.25
C MET A 43 10.34 8.69 6.26
N PRO A 44 10.31 7.36 5.95
CA PRO A 44 10.86 6.36 6.86
C PRO A 44 12.36 6.51 7.08
N PHE A 45 13.10 6.96 6.06
CA PHE A 45 14.52 7.26 6.22
C PHE A 45 14.74 8.35 7.28
N ILE A 46 14.00 9.46 7.24
CA ILE A 46 14.11 10.55 8.23
C ILE A 46 13.64 10.11 9.61
N VAL A 47 12.63 9.24 9.69
CA VAL A 47 12.17 8.67 10.97
C VAL A 47 13.32 7.91 11.65
N ALA A 48 14.11 7.13 10.91
CA ALA A 48 15.29 6.43 11.44
C ALA A 48 16.53 7.32 11.58
N PHE A 49 16.71 8.29 10.69
CA PHE A 49 17.86 9.20 10.63
C PHE A 49 17.48 10.56 11.21
N ASN A 50 17.16 10.60 12.50
CA ASN A 50 16.75 11.82 13.20
C ASN A 50 17.83 12.27 14.19
N PRO A 51 18.16 13.56 14.31
CA PRO A 51 19.16 14.02 15.28
C PRO A 51 18.80 13.73 16.75
N SER A 52 17.57 13.31 17.07
CA SER A 52 17.20 12.79 18.40
C SER A 52 17.68 11.35 18.67
N THR A 53 18.13 10.62 17.66
CA THR A 53 18.48 9.18 17.72
C THR A 53 19.99 8.93 17.71
N GLY A 54 20.77 9.82 18.33
CA GLY A 54 22.22 9.63 18.51
C GLY A 54 23.10 9.98 17.30
N TRP A 55 22.52 10.36 16.17
CA TRP A 55 23.25 10.82 14.97
C TRP A 55 23.84 12.22 15.15
N ASP A 56 25.06 12.43 14.65
CA ASP A 56 25.73 13.74 14.62
C ASP A 56 25.37 14.51 13.33
N ILE A 57 24.15 15.02 13.25
CA ILE A 57 23.63 15.73 12.08
C ILE A 57 23.73 17.23 12.29
N ASP A 58 24.40 17.92 11.36
CA ASP A 58 24.43 19.38 11.34
C ASP A 58 23.05 19.94 10.99
N THR A 59 22.35 20.42 12.02
CA THR A 59 21.02 21.00 11.88
C THR A 59 21.01 22.36 11.17
N GLY A 60 22.16 23.03 11.03
CA GLY A 60 22.30 24.28 10.29
C GLY A 60 22.34 24.10 8.76
N ASN A 61 22.55 22.87 8.28
CA ASN A 61 22.66 22.59 6.86
C ASN A 61 21.34 22.88 6.12
N PRO A 62 21.34 23.68 5.03
CA PRO A 62 20.14 24.04 4.28
C PRO A 62 19.41 22.82 3.69
N VAL A 63 20.13 21.76 3.32
CA VAL A 63 19.52 20.52 2.80
C VAL A 63 18.72 19.84 3.90
N TRP A 64 19.29 19.74 5.10
CA TRP A 64 18.60 19.16 6.25
C TRP A 64 17.35 19.97 6.65
N GLN A 65 17.46 21.31 6.57
CA GLN A 65 16.36 22.23 6.84
C GLN A 65 15.14 22.00 5.95
N VAL A 66 15.35 21.64 4.68
CA VAL A 66 14.28 21.30 3.74
C VAL A 66 13.78 19.87 3.94
N VAL A 67 14.70 18.91 3.97
CA VAL A 67 14.36 17.47 4.01
C VAL A 67 13.57 17.11 5.26
N ARG A 68 13.88 17.70 6.42
CA ARG A 68 13.16 17.42 7.67
C ARG A 68 11.66 17.76 7.62
N TRP A 69 11.21 18.62 6.70
CA TRP A 69 9.78 18.93 6.52
C TRP A 69 8.99 17.79 5.90
N ALA A 70 9.63 16.75 5.37
CA ALA A 70 8.92 15.55 4.94
C ALA A 70 8.21 14.87 6.12
N VAL A 71 8.77 14.96 7.34
CA VAL A 71 8.17 14.47 8.59
C VAL A 71 7.89 15.66 9.51
N TRP A 72 6.64 16.14 9.50
CA TRP A 72 6.23 17.40 10.15
C TRP A 72 6.59 17.50 11.64
N ARG A 73 6.67 16.36 12.32
CA ARG A 73 7.09 16.30 13.72
C ARG A 73 8.47 16.95 13.94
N SER A 74 9.45 16.67 13.07
CA SER A 74 10.84 17.09 13.28
C SER A 74 11.03 18.62 13.38
N PRO A 75 10.49 19.45 12.48
CA PRO A 75 10.59 20.90 12.62
C PRO A 75 9.72 21.44 13.75
N ILE A 76 8.51 20.88 13.94
CA ILE A 76 7.55 21.42 14.91
C ILE A 76 8.07 21.29 16.35
N MET A 77 8.59 20.13 16.72
CA MET A 77 9.15 19.92 18.07
C MET A 77 10.31 20.87 18.38
N ARG A 78 11.16 21.19 17.39
CA ARG A 78 12.40 21.94 17.63
C ARG A 78 12.20 23.43 17.70
N ILE A 79 11.26 23.94 16.91
CA ILE A 79 11.04 25.37 16.77
C ILE A 79 9.95 25.85 17.73
N TYR A 80 8.97 25.01 18.03
CA TYR A 80 7.75 25.42 18.73
C TYR A 80 7.56 24.73 20.07
N SER A 81 6.77 25.36 20.94
CA SER A 81 6.44 24.86 22.27
C SER A 81 5.40 23.73 22.24
N TYR A 82 5.29 23.01 23.36
CA TYR A 82 4.30 21.95 23.56
C TYR A 82 2.87 22.37 23.19
N ASN A 83 2.46 23.60 23.53
CA ASN A 83 1.13 24.11 23.22
C ASN A 83 0.85 24.19 21.72
N VAL A 84 1.85 24.55 20.91
CA VAL A 84 1.73 24.57 19.44
C VAL A 84 1.63 23.16 18.90
N TYR A 85 2.46 22.24 19.42
CA TYR A 85 2.42 20.83 19.04
C TYR A 85 1.01 20.22 19.25
N ILE A 86 0.40 20.46 20.41
CA ILE A 86 -0.95 19.98 20.74
C ILE A 86 -2.02 20.61 19.82
N ARG A 87 -1.94 21.91 19.53
CA ARG A 87 -2.90 22.55 18.60
C ARG A 87 -2.87 21.91 17.22
N ILE A 88 -1.69 21.67 16.68
CA ILE A 88 -1.53 21.00 15.38
C ILE A 88 -2.02 19.55 15.45
N MET A 89 -1.77 18.85 16.56
CA MET A 89 -2.28 17.49 16.78
C MET A 89 -3.81 17.44 16.67
N TYR A 90 -4.52 18.39 17.30
CA TYR A 90 -5.98 18.48 17.18
C TYR A 90 -6.46 18.86 15.77
N VAL A 91 -5.73 19.70 15.04
CA VAL A 91 -6.05 20.00 13.63
C VAL A 91 -5.92 18.73 12.78
N MET A 92 -4.87 17.95 12.98
CA MET A 92 -4.67 16.68 12.28
C MET A 92 -5.74 15.64 12.66
N ALA A 93 -6.04 15.49 13.96
CA ALA A 93 -7.13 14.62 14.42
C ALA A 93 -8.49 15.04 13.86
N GLY A 94 -8.77 16.35 13.84
CA GLY A 94 -9.96 16.92 13.21
C GLY A 94 -10.03 16.62 11.72
N ALA A 95 -8.92 16.71 10.99
CA ALA A 95 -8.87 16.35 9.57
C ALA A 95 -9.17 14.86 9.33
N VAL A 96 -8.66 13.96 10.17
CA VAL A 96 -8.96 12.52 10.11
C VAL A 96 -10.45 12.27 10.38
N LEU A 97 -11.03 12.91 11.41
CA LEU A 97 -12.45 12.77 11.74
C LEU A 97 -13.35 13.33 10.64
N LEU A 98 -13.03 14.52 10.10
CA LEU A 98 -13.74 15.11 8.97
C LEU A 98 -13.68 14.22 7.74
N ALA A 99 -12.52 13.60 7.48
CA ALA A 99 -12.41 12.61 6.41
C ALA A 99 -13.39 11.45 6.64
N VAL A 100 -13.42 10.86 7.84
CA VAL A 100 -14.34 9.74 8.19
C VAL A 100 -15.81 10.14 8.03
N VAL A 101 -16.19 11.33 8.51
CA VAL A 101 -17.55 11.88 8.30
C VAL A 101 -17.85 12.01 6.80
N GLY A 102 -16.89 12.50 6.02
CA GLY A 102 -16.97 12.55 4.56
C GLY A 102 -17.19 11.16 3.93
N LEU A 103 -16.54 10.11 4.44
CA LEU A 103 -16.75 8.72 3.98
C LEU A 103 -18.18 8.26 4.23
N ILE A 104 -18.68 8.48 5.45
CA ILE A 104 -20.01 8.08 5.87
C ILE A 104 -21.05 8.80 5.03
N TRP A 105 -20.88 10.11 4.86
CA TRP A 105 -21.72 10.93 4.03
C TRP A 105 -21.73 10.46 2.57
N LEU A 106 -20.56 10.22 1.97
CA LEU A 106 -20.46 9.71 0.60
C LEU A 106 -21.14 8.34 0.46
N THR A 107 -20.95 7.45 1.44
CA THR A 107 -21.59 6.12 1.48
C THR A 107 -23.11 6.23 1.51
N ILE A 108 -23.67 7.16 2.29
CA ILE A 108 -25.12 7.40 2.38
C ILE A 108 -25.63 8.04 1.07
N ALA A 109 -24.91 9.02 0.52
CA ALA A 109 -25.28 9.69 -0.71
C ALA A 109 -25.30 8.72 -1.90
N MET A 110 -24.30 7.84 -2.01
CA MET A 110 -24.25 6.80 -3.04
C MET A 110 -25.41 5.80 -2.95
N ARG A 111 -25.90 5.52 -1.73
CA ARG A 111 -27.08 4.68 -1.53
C ARG A 111 -28.37 5.30 -2.07
N LYS A 112 -28.47 6.63 -2.09
CA LYS A 112 -29.63 7.36 -2.62
C LYS A 112 -29.63 7.54 -4.14
N GLN A 113 -28.61 7.04 -4.86
CA GLN A 113 -28.46 7.16 -6.31
C GLN A 113 -28.54 8.60 -6.87
N GLU A 114 -28.26 9.62 -6.07
CA GLU A 114 -28.20 11.00 -6.56
C GLU A 114 -26.94 11.20 -7.44
N GLN A 115 -27.05 10.93 -8.75
CA GLN A 115 -26.01 11.19 -9.74
C GLN A 115 -25.93 12.69 -10.08
N SER A 116 -25.73 13.53 -9.06
CA SER A 116 -25.54 14.98 -9.24
C SER A 116 -24.10 15.29 -9.66
N LYS A 117 -23.93 16.28 -10.54
CA LYS A 117 -22.60 16.84 -10.89
C LYS A 117 -21.84 17.28 -9.64
N TRP A 118 -22.55 17.80 -8.64
CA TRP A 118 -21.99 18.23 -7.37
C TRP A 118 -21.44 17.06 -6.54
N LEU A 119 -22.13 15.92 -6.50
CA LEU A 119 -21.64 14.71 -5.82
C LEU A 119 -20.32 14.22 -6.43
N ARG A 120 -20.21 14.23 -7.75
CA ARG A 120 -18.98 13.83 -8.45
C ARG A 120 -17.81 14.77 -8.12
N GLN A 121 -18.05 16.08 -8.06
CA GLN A 121 -17.02 17.06 -7.69
C GLN A 121 -16.56 16.89 -6.23
N MET A 122 -17.51 16.70 -5.30
CA MET A 122 -17.19 16.42 -3.90
C MET A 122 -16.44 15.11 -3.73
N ALA A 123 -16.81 14.05 -4.45
CA ALA A 123 -16.07 12.80 -4.45
C ALA A 123 -14.62 12.99 -4.92
N THR A 124 -14.38 13.79 -5.96
CA THR A 124 -13.03 14.13 -6.44
C THR A 124 -12.21 14.89 -5.40
N MET A 125 -12.80 15.89 -4.74
CA MET A 125 -12.11 16.60 -3.66
C MET A 125 -11.77 15.67 -2.50
N LEU A 126 -12.72 14.80 -2.12
CA LEU A 126 -12.52 13.83 -1.05
C LEU A 126 -11.42 12.83 -1.42
N HIS A 127 -11.41 12.32 -2.65
CA HIS A 127 -10.36 11.41 -3.12
C HIS A 127 -8.96 12.04 -3.02
N VAL A 128 -8.79 13.29 -3.47
CA VAL A 128 -7.50 14.00 -3.36
C VAL A 128 -7.08 14.15 -1.91
N ALA A 129 -8.00 14.57 -1.03
CA ALA A 129 -7.73 14.69 0.40
C ALA A 129 -7.33 13.34 1.01
N TYR A 130 -7.98 12.26 0.60
CA TYR A 130 -7.71 10.91 1.09
C TYR A 130 -6.36 10.37 0.66
N GLU A 131 -5.99 10.51 -0.61
CA GLU A 131 -4.67 10.13 -1.10
C GLU A 131 -3.56 10.93 -0.40
N LEU A 132 -3.76 12.23 -0.18
CA LEU A 132 -2.78 13.05 0.53
C LEU A 132 -2.64 12.62 1.99
N ILE A 133 -3.74 12.56 2.75
CA ILE A 133 -3.71 12.31 4.19
C ILE A 133 -3.28 10.86 4.49
N PHE A 134 -3.90 9.87 3.84
CA PHE A 134 -3.77 8.46 4.23
C PHE A 134 -2.77 7.66 3.39
N MET A 135 -2.35 8.14 2.22
CA MET A 135 -1.40 7.40 1.37
C MET A 135 -0.05 8.09 1.24
N ILE A 136 -0.03 9.40 0.95
CA ILE A 136 1.22 10.15 0.75
C ILE A 136 1.84 10.58 2.09
N PHE A 137 1.03 11.20 2.97
CA PHE A 137 1.48 11.70 4.28
C PHE A 137 1.20 10.74 5.44
N TYR A 138 0.94 9.47 5.15
CA TYR A 138 0.67 8.43 6.15
C TYR A 138 1.73 8.40 7.27
N VAL A 139 3.02 8.35 6.88
CA VAL A 139 4.13 8.27 7.85
C VAL A 139 4.13 9.49 8.76
N SER A 140 3.95 10.69 8.18
CA SER A 140 3.95 11.95 8.92
C SER A 140 2.74 12.09 9.84
N PHE A 141 1.55 11.66 9.42
CA PHE A 141 0.36 11.67 10.27
C PHE A 141 0.48 10.70 11.43
N LEU A 142 0.87 9.45 11.15
CA LEU A 142 1.00 8.44 12.18
C LEU A 142 2.11 8.77 13.18
N ASP A 143 3.29 9.17 12.70
CA ASP A 143 4.42 9.58 13.54
C ASP A 143 4.03 10.76 14.44
N TYR A 144 3.33 11.77 13.91
CA TYR A 144 2.92 12.93 14.69
C TYR A 144 1.92 12.61 15.80
N LEU A 145 0.93 11.75 15.52
CA LEU A 145 -0.10 11.36 16.48
C LEU A 145 0.45 10.43 17.56
N VAL A 146 1.22 9.41 17.16
CA VAL A 146 1.80 8.43 18.08
C VAL A 146 2.84 9.07 18.99
N PHE A 147 3.60 10.06 18.50
CA PHE A 147 4.62 10.76 19.29
C PHE A 147 4.12 11.38 20.60
N THR A 148 2.81 11.63 20.74
CA THR A 148 2.23 12.04 22.04
C THR A 148 2.50 11.04 23.17
N ALA A 149 2.74 9.77 22.85
CA ALA A 149 3.04 8.70 23.80
C ALA A 149 4.55 8.50 24.07
N ASN A 150 5.42 9.35 23.50
CA ASN A 150 6.87 9.24 23.67
C ASN A 150 7.33 9.74 25.05
N CYS A 151 7.30 8.84 26.02
CA CYS A 151 7.56 9.13 27.42
C CYS A 151 8.74 8.35 27.98
N ARG A 152 9.45 8.95 28.94
CA ARG A 152 10.50 8.28 29.73
C ARG A 152 9.89 7.38 30.77
N PHE A 153 9.37 6.23 30.34
CA PHE A 153 8.79 5.25 31.25
C PHE A 153 9.81 4.62 32.23
N THR A 154 11.09 4.74 31.94
CA THR A 154 12.20 4.35 32.82
C THR A 154 12.42 5.31 33.98
N ASP A 155 12.07 6.58 33.80
CA ASP A 155 12.35 7.61 34.80
C ASP A 155 11.21 7.69 35.82
N PRO A 156 11.50 7.96 37.11
CA PRO A 156 10.47 8.09 38.14
C PRO A 156 9.44 9.19 37.84
N SER A 157 9.88 10.27 37.19
CA SER A 157 9.02 11.41 36.86
C SER A 157 8.08 11.14 35.68
N LYS A 158 8.38 10.13 34.85
CA LYS A 158 7.62 9.75 33.64
C LYS A 158 7.26 10.95 32.78
N GLU A 159 8.23 11.82 32.59
CA GLU A 159 8.10 12.99 31.72
C GLU A 159 8.17 12.58 30.25
N HIS A 160 7.59 13.42 29.42
CA HIS A 160 7.71 13.29 27.98
C HIS A 160 9.19 13.44 27.57
N GLU A 161 9.66 12.57 26.66
CA GLU A 161 11.09 12.48 26.28
C GLU A 161 11.65 13.83 25.82
N TYR A 162 10.86 14.55 25.03
CA TYR A 162 11.24 15.85 24.48
C TYR A 162 10.74 17.07 25.27
N PHE A 163 9.48 17.09 25.72
CA PHE A 163 8.90 18.22 26.44
C PHE A 163 9.11 18.10 27.95
N THR A 164 10.30 18.50 28.41
CA THR A 164 10.68 18.49 29.83
C THR A 164 9.66 19.28 30.67
N GLY A 165 9.19 18.70 31.78
CA GLY A 165 8.14 19.27 32.63
C GLY A 165 6.71 18.83 32.29
N VAL A 166 6.48 18.12 31.18
CA VAL A 166 5.18 17.51 30.87
C VAL A 166 5.17 16.07 31.37
N LYS A 167 4.38 15.80 32.41
CA LYS A 167 4.21 14.44 32.96
C LYS A 167 3.19 13.66 32.15
N CYS A 168 3.59 12.52 31.59
CA CYS A 168 2.77 11.80 30.62
C CYS A 168 1.48 11.22 31.22
N LEU A 169 1.54 10.77 32.47
CA LEU A 169 0.41 10.13 33.16
C LEU A 169 -0.42 11.13 33.98
N GLN A 170 -0.22 12.43 33.79
CA GLN A 170 -0.97 13.46 34.50
C GLN A 170 -1.83 14.29 33.54
N MET A 171 -2.91 14.85 34.08
CA MET A 171 -3.72 15.83 33.38
C MET A 171 -2.91 17.13 33.17
N PRO A 172 -3.05 17.81 32.02
CA PRO A 172 -3.97 17.53 30.91
C PRO A 172 -3.41 16.60 29.82
N HIS A 173 -2.14 16.20 29.90
CA HIS A 173 -1.46 15.49 28.83
C HIS A 173 -2.11 14.13 28.50
N VAL A 174 -2.53 13.37 29.51
CA VAL A 174 -3.18 12.07 29.31
C VAL A 174 -4.43 12.15 28.41
N MET A 175 -5.20 13.25 28.46
CA MET A 175 -6.34 13.45 27.55
C MET A 175 -5.88 13.68 26.12
N HIS A 176 -4.86 14.53 25.92
CA HIS A 176 -4.29 14.79 24.60
C HIS A 176 -3.72 13.53 23.96
N MET A 177 -2.97 12.74 24.75
CA MET A 177 -2.43 11.45 24.33
C MET A 177 -3.55 10.48 23.95
N SER A 178 -4.63 10.40 24.75
CA SER A 178 -5.77 9.53 24.44
C SER A 178 -6.45 9.90 23.12
N VAL A 179 -6.70 11.19 22.87
CA VAL A 179 -7.29 11.66 21.61
C VAL A 179 -6.37 11.35 20.43
N ALA A 180 -5.07 11.59 20.57
CA ALA A 180 -4.09 11.33 19.52
C ALA A 180 -4.00 9.84 19.16
N LEU A 181 -3.97 8.95 20.16
CA LEU A 181 -3.93 7.51 19.95
C LEU A 181 -5.22 6.98 19.31
N VAL A 182 -6.39 7.46 19.73
CA VAL A 182 -7.66 7.13 19.06
C VAL A 182 -7.65 7.61 17.61
N ALA A 183 -7.20 8.83 17.35
CA ALA A 183 -7.07 9.34 15.99
C ALA A 183 -6.06 8.54 15.15
N ALA A 184 -4.96 8.07 15.74
CA ALA A 184 -3.97 7.21 15.08
C ALA A 184 -4.58 5.86 14.68
N VAL A 185 -5.37 5.24 15.57
CA VAL A 185 -6.09 3.99 15.27
C VAL A 185 -7.09 4.19 14.13
N VAL A 186 -7.90 5.25 14.19
CA VAL A 186 -8.84 5.58 13.11
C VAL A 186 -8.10 5.83 11.80
N HIS A 187 -7.01 6.59 11.84
CA HIS A 187 -6.18 6.87 10.67
C HIS A 187 -5.60 5.60 10.04
N PHE A 188 -5.09 4.67 10.86
CA PHE A 188 -4.60 3.37 10.41
C PHE A 188 -5.70 2.52 9.77
N CYS A 189 -6.88 2.43 10.40
CA CYS A 189 -8.02 1.66 9.89
C CYS A 189 -8.51 2.19 8.53
N VAL A 190 -8.65 3.51 8.38
CA VAL A 190 -9.04 4.13 7.10
C VAL A 190 -7.97 3.89 6.04
N THR A 191 -6.68 4.01 6.40
CA THR A 191 -5.57 3.71 5.49
C THR A 191 -5.61 2.26 5.02
N ALA A 192 -5.87 1.30 5.92
CA ALA A 192 -5.99 -0.11 5.57
C ALA A 192 -7.13 -0.35 4.57
N LEU A 193 -8.29 0.28 4.77
CA LEU A 193 -9.39 0.23 3.81
C LEU A 193 -9.00 0.81 2.45
N LEU A 194 -8.30 1.95 2.41
CA LEU A 194 -7.84 2.55 1.16
C LEU A 194 -6.78 1.70 0.46
N VAL A 195 -5.90 1.03 1.19
CA VAL A 195 -4.95 0.07 0.61
C VAL A 195 -5.71 -1.06 -0.09
N VAL A 196 -6.75 -1.62 0.53
CA VAL A 196 -7.61 -2.62 -0.09
C VAL A 196 -8.36 -2.04 -1.30
N ALA A 197 -8.91 -0.83 -1.17
CA ALA A 197 -9.62 -0.15 -2.25
C ALA A 197 -8.71 0.16 -3.47
N SER A 198 -7.41 0.38 -3.21
CA SER A 198 -6.40 0.64 -4.23
C SER A 198 -5.84 -0.60 -4.93
N SER A 199 -6.39 -1.78 -4.67
CA SER A 199 -6.02 -2.98 -5.42
C SER A 199 -6.52 -2.86 -6.86
N ASP A 200 -5.60 -2.91 -7.81
CA ASP A 200 -5.92 -2.86 -9.23
C ASP A 200 -6.00 -4.28 -9.79
N LEU A 201 -7.23 -4.71 -10.06
CA LEU A 201 -7.53 -6.05 -10.55
C LEU A 201 -7.46 -6.15 -12.07
N ASN A 202 -7.24 -5.03 -12.78
CA ASN A 202 -7.04 -5.07 -14.22
C ASN A 202 -5.61 -5.53 -14.53
N PRO A 203 -5.41 -6.73 -15.11
CA PRO A 203 -4.07 -7.23 -15.42
C PRO A 203 -3.34 -6.36 -16.46
N LEU A 204 -4.08 -5.61 -17.27
CA LEU A 204 -3.57 -4.72 -18.31
C LEU A 204 -3.43 -3.27 -17.85
N SER A 205 -3.59 -2.99 -16.55
CA SER A 205 -3.52 -1.63 -16.05
C SER A 205 -2.20 -0.96 -16.42
N LEU A 206 -2.30 0.23 -17.01
CA LEU A 206 -1.16 1.07 -17.37
C LEU A 206 -0.76 2.00 -16.22
N SER A 207 -1.55 2.07 -15.14
CA SER A 207 -1.24 2.92 -13.99
C SER A 207 0.12 2.55 -13.38
N TYR A 208 0.93 3.55 -13.06
CA TYR A 208 2.31 3.31 -12.62
C TYR A 208 2.41 2.54 -11.29
N LEU A 209 1.52 2.83 -10.34
CA LEU A 209 1.47 2.21 -9.01
C LEU A 209 0.38 1.13 -8.88
N ALA A 210 -0.10 0.59 -10.00
CA ALA A 210 -1.09 -0.47 -9.98
C ALA A 210 -0.50 -1.75 -9.36
N SER A 211 -1.26 -2.33 -8.42
CA SER A 211 -0.88 -3.51 -7.66
C SER A 211 -2.10 -4.43 -7.44
N PRO A 212 -2.04 -5.73 -7.78
CA PRO A 212 -3.14 -6.66 -7.54
C PRO A 212 -3.20 -7.18 -6.10
N ASP A 213 -2.07 -7.21 -5.39
CA ASP A 213 -1.95 -7.89 -4.11
C ASP A 213 -2.24 -6.97 -2.91
N ALA A 214 -3.52 -6.86 -2.57
CA ALA A 214 -3.97 -6.12 -1.38
C ALA A 214 -3.46 -6.72 -0.06
N VAL A 215 -3.37 -8.05 0.04
CA VAL A 215 -3.04 -8.74 1.31
C VAL A 215 -1.60 -8.49 1.71
N SER A 216 -0.65 -8.61 0.78
CA SER A 216 0.75 -8.29 1.09
C SER A 216 0.93 -6.80 1.39
N ARG A 217 0.21 -5.91 0.70
CA ARG A 217 0.25 -4.47 0.99
C ARG A 217 -0.30 -4.13 2.38
N LEU A 218 -1.33 -4.83 2.86
CA LEU A 218 -1.82 -4.69 4.24
C LEU A 218 -0.78 -5.14 5.27
N LYS A 219 -0.08 -6.26 5.02
CA LYS A 219 1.01 -6.73 5.91
C LYS A 219 2.16 -5.73 5.94
N ILE A 220 2.52 -5.16 4.80
CA ILE A 220 3.52 -4.09 4.70
C ILE A 220 3.05 -2.85 5.47
N LEU A 221 1.78 -2.44 5.34
CA LEU A 221 1.22 -1.31 6.07
C LEU A 221 1.30 -1.51 7.60
N ALA A 222 0.95 -2.70 8.09
CA ALA A 222 1.06 -3.04 9.50
C ALA A 222 2.51 -2.99 9.99
N ALA A 223 3.45 -3.52 9.20
CA ALA A 223 4.88 -3.44 9.53
C ALA A 223 5.41 -1.99 9.52
N LYS A 224 4.93 -1.13 8.61
CA LYS A 224 5.25 0.30 8.61
C LYS A 224 4.72 0.99 9.88
N ALA A 225 3.49 0.68 10.29
CA ALA A 225 2.93 1.21 11.53
C ALA A 225 3.78 0.81 12.73
N ALA A 226 4.15 -0.48 12.83
CA ALA A 226 5.03 -0.98 13.87
C ALA A 226 6.39 -0.27 13.87
N PHE A 227 7.01 -0.10 12.70
CA PHE A 227 8.27 0.65 12.55
C PHE A 227 8.15 2.08 13.10
N ILE A 228 7.09 2.81 12.73
CA ILE A 228 6.86 4.19 13.19
C ILE A 228 6.64 4.24 14.71
N ILE A 229 5.81 3.34 15.25
CA ILE A 229 5.52 3.25 16.68
C ILE A 229 6.81 2.97 17.46
N PHE A 230 7.62 2.00 17.02
CA PHE A 230 8.90 1.70 17.66
C PHE A 230 9.85 2.90 17.60
N ALA A 231 9.92 3.60 16.47
CA ALA A 231 10.77 4.78 16.32
C ALA A 231 10.32 5.97 17.18
N ALA A 232 9.01 6.12 17.39
CA ALA A 232 8.44 7.22 18.15
C ALA A 232 8.48 6.96 19.67
N ASP A 233 8.08 5.78 20.14
CA ASP A 233 7.71 5.56 21.54
C ASP A 233 8.77 4.84 22.37
N LEU A 234 9.74 4.16 21.74
CA LEU A 234 10.75 3.35 22.45
C LEU A 234 12.08 4.09 22.68
N GLN A 235 12.09 5.42 22.64
CA GLN A 235 13.32 6.22 22.80
C GLN A 235 13.98 6.05 24.18
N SER A 236 13.19 5.71 25.20
CA SER A 236 13.71 5.35 26.53
C SER A 236 14.51 4.04 26.55
N TRP A 237 14.31 3.17 25.56
CA TRP A 237 15.02 1.90 25.39
C TRP A 237 15.71 1.80 24.03
N PRO A 238 16.79 2.58 23.78
CA PRO A 238 17.38 2.73 22.45
C PRO A 238 17.86 1.40 21.84
N LYS A 239 18.35 0.47 22.67
CA LYS A 239 18.76 -0.87 22.21
C LYS A 239 17.59 -1.71 21.69
N ILE A 240 16.44 -1.65 22.38
CA ILE A 240 15.25 -2.41 21.98
C ILE A 240 14.61 -1.75 20.76
N GLN A 241 14.50 -0.42 20.78
CA GLN A 241 14.01 0.40 19.66
C GLN A 241 14.69 0.01 18.34
N THR A 242 16.02 0.05 18.30
CA THR A 242 16.79 -0.17 17.07
C THR A 242 16.67 -1.58 16.51
N VAL A 243 16.62 -2.59 17.39
CA VAL A 243 16.40 -3.99 17.01
C VAL A 243 14.99 -4.16 16.43
N LEU A 244 13.95 -3.67 17.12
CA LEU A 244 12.57 -3.81 16.64
C LEU A 244 12.31 -3.03 15.35
N MET A 245 12.90 -1.84 15.19
CA MET A 245 12.88 -1.09 13.94
C MET A 245 13.52 -1.89 12.81
N SER A 246 14.69 -2.47 13.03
CA SER A 246 15.39 -3.29 12.02
C SER A 246 14.57 -4.51 11.61
N ILE A 247 13.93 -5.21 12.55
CA ILE A 247 13.05 -6.35 12.27
C ILE A 247 11.84 -5.92 11.42
N ALA A 248 11.18 -4.82 11.79
CA ALA A 248 10.03 -4.31 11.06
C ALA A 248 10.39 -3.95 9.61
N VAL A 249 11.51 -3.26 9.40
CA VAL A 249 11.98 -2.88 8.07
C VAL A 249 12.47 -4.08 7.26
N ALA A 250 13.15 -5.04 7.89
CA ALA A 250 13.56 -6.29 7.24
C ALA A 250 12.34 -7.09 6.76
N PHE A 251 11.27 -7.13 7.55
CA PHE A 251 10.00 -7.74 7.15
C PHE A 251 9.37 -7.02 5.95
N ILE A 252 9.37 -5.68 5.92
CA ILE A 252 8.91 -4.89 4.76
C ILE A 252 9.75 -5.22 3.51
N CYS A 253 11.08 -5.24 3.63
CA CYS A 253 11.98 -5.58 2.53
C CYS A 253 11.70 -7.00 2.01
N TRP A 254 11.56 -7.98 2.90
CA TRP A 254 11.27 -9.36 2.55
C TRP A 254 10.00 -9.51 1.72
N TYR A 255 8.91 -8.86 2.15
CA TYR A 255 7.64 -8.92 1.41
C TYR A 255 7.72 -8.22 0.06
N ASN A 256 8.33 -7.03 -0.02
CA ASN A 256 8.50 -6.33 -1.30
C ASN A 256 9.37 -7.12 -2.28
N PHE A 257 10.47 -7.68 -1.79
CA PHE A 257 11.40 -8.46 -2.59
C PHE A 257 10.75 -9.73 -3.14
N ARG A 258 10.04 -10.49 -2.28
CA ARG A 258 9.47 -11.79 -2.65
C ARG A 258 8.17 -11.68 -3.45
N LYS A 259 7.32 -10.68 -3.16
CA LYS A 259 5.96 -10.59 -3.75
C LYS A 259 5.86 -9.69 -4.96
N LEU A 260 6.80 -8.76 -5.15
CA LEU A 260 6.81 -7.82 -6.28
C LEU A 260 5.40 -7.19 -6.49
N PRO A 261 4.92 -6.41 -5.52
CA PRO A 261 3.50 -6.04 -5.40
C PRO A 261 2.96 -5.23 -6.58
N PHE A 262 3.79 -4.51 -7.34
CA PHE A 262 3.37 -3.70 -8.47
C PHE A 262 3.42 -4.48 -9.78
N TYR A 263 2.54 -4.14 -10.73
CA TYR A 263 2.61 -4.76 -12.05
C TYR A 263 3.88 -4.36 -12.83
N ARG A 264 4.32 -3.11 -12.71
CA ARG A 264 5.52 -2.61 -13.40
C ARG A 264 6.79 -3.03 -12.66
N MET A 265 7.68 -3.74 -13.34
CA MET A 265 8.90 -4.27 -12.72
C MET A 265 9.83 -3.17 -12.20
N LEU A 266 9.99 -2.09 -12.97
CA LEU A 266 10.83 -0.95 -12.57
C LEU A 266 10.40 -0.35 -11.23
N VAL A 267 9.08 -0.25 -11.00
CA VAL A 267 8.53 0.28 -9.75
C VAL A 267 8.85 -0.65 -8.59
N ASN A 268 8.69 -1.96 -8.75
CA ASN A 268 9.08 -2.93 -7.71
C ASN A 268 10.56 -2.81 -7.33
N VAL A 269 11.44 -2.70 -8.33
CA VAL A 269 12.88 -2.61 -8.12
C VAL A 269 13.23 -1.35 -7.35
N ILE A 270 12.77 -0.18 -7.79
CA ILE A 270 13.05 1.09 -7.11
C ILE A 270 12.43 1.10 -5.71
N TRP A 271 11.15 0.70 -5.59
CA TRP A 271 10.42 0.68 -4.31
C TRP A 271 11.11 -0.21 -3.28
N CYS A 272 11.48 -1.43 -3.65
CA CYS A 272 12.19 -2.35 -2.76
C CYS A 272 13.58 -1.82 -2.39
N SER A 273 14.29 -1.19 -3.34
CA SER A 273 15.64 -0.64 -3.10
C SER A 273 15.61 0.52 -2.11
N LEU A 274 14.58 1.38 -2.16
CA LEU A 274 14.40 2.44 -1.15
C LEU A 274 14.23 1.87 0.25
N TRP A 275 13.45 0.80 0.41
CA TRP A 275 13.30 0.11 1.70
C TRP A 275 14.59 -0.57 2.16
N ILE A 276 15.42 -1.08 1.25
CA ILE A 276 16.76 -1.59 1.58
C ILE A 276 17.67 -0.47 2.12
N CYS A 277 17.57 0.75 1.59
CA CYS A 277 18.29 1.90 2.14
C CYS A 277 17.82 2.23 3.57
N VAL A 278 16.51 2.17 3.83
CA VAL A 278 15.96 2.35 5.19
C VAL A 278 16.46 1.24 6.12
N LEU A 279 16.54 -0.01 5.64
CA LEU A 279 17.08 -1.14 6.39
C LEU A 279 18.54 -0.90 6.76
N TYR A 280 19.37 -0.47 5.80
CA TYR A 280 20.77 -0.13 6.03
C TYR A 280 20.92 0.93 7.14
N THR A 281 20.12 2.00 7.09
CA THR A 281 20.12 3.04 8.14
C THR A 281 19.74 2.47 9.51
N CYS A 282 18.72 1.61 9.58
CA CYS A 282 18.32 0.98 10.85
C CYS A 282 19.41 0.04 11.41
N LEU A 283 20.09 -0.70 10.54
CA LEU A 283 21.19 -1.58 10.94
C LEU A 283 22.40 -0.78 11.43
N MET A 284 22.75 0.32 10.76
CA MET A 284 23.81 1.22 11.22
C MET A 284 23.47 1.83 12.57
N LEU A 285 22.20 2.21 12.79
CA LEU A 285 21.72 2.70 14.09
C LEU A 285 21.83 1.63 15.18
N ALA A 286 21.43 0.39 14.88
CA ALA A 286 21.56 -0.73 15.81
C ALA A 286 23.02 -0.99 16.19
N VAL A 287 23.94 -0.93 15.23
CA VAL A 287 25.38 -1.08 15.50
C VAL A 287 25.90 0.06 16.39
N LEU A 288 25.43 1.28 16.18
CA LEU A 288 25.80 2.45 16.98
C LEU A 288 25.34 2.31 18.44
N GLU A 289 24.09 1.89 18.67
CA GLU A 289 23.49 1.81 20.01
C GLU A 289 23.86 0.54 20.80
N LEU A 290 24.20 -0.56 20.13
CA LEU A 290 24.59 -1.81 20.79
C LEU A 290 26.04 -1.81 21.26
N ARG A 291 26.90 -0.97 20.68
CA ARG A 291 28.31 -0.85 21.09
C ARG A 291 28.46 0.03 22.32
N LYS A 292 29.40 -0.34 23.20
CA LYS A 292 29.62 0.34 24.49
C LYS A 292 30.29 1.72 24.37
N ASP A 293 31.16 1.94 23.38
CA ASP A 293 31.84 3.24 23.28
C ASP A 293 31.02 4.25 22.48
N SER A 294 30.55 5.27 23.19
CA SER A 294 29.74 6.39 22.70
C SER A 294 30.57 7.62 22.35
N SER A 295 31.72 7.45 21.69
CA SER A 295 32.57 8.61 21.33
C SER A 295 31.92 9.46 20.23
N LEU A 296 32.04 10.79 20.35
CA LEU A 296 31.50 11.75 19.37
C LEU A 296 32.04 11.49 17.96
N ALA A 297 33.35 11.23 17.85
CA ALA A 297 34.01 10.91 16.58
C ALA A 297 33.39 9.69 15.88
N ARG A 298 32.97 8.68 16.65
CA ARG A 298 32.29 7.49 16.11
C ARG A 298 30.89 7.83 15.61
N ARG A 299 30.11 8.61 16.37
CA ARG A 299 28.78 9.06 15.92
C ARG A 299 28.88 9.78 14.59
N ARG A 300 29.82 10.72 14.49
CA ARG A 300 30.12 11.44 13.23
C ARG A 300 30.49 10.49 12.10
N GLN A 301 31.37 9.52 12.33
CA GLN A 301 31.79 8.53 11.34
C GLN A 301 30.60 7.69 10.82
N TYR A 302 29.74 7.18 11.71
CA TYR A 302 28.57 6.41 11.32
C TYR A 302 27.50 7.26 10.62
N THR A 303 27.33 8.52 11.03
CA THR A 303 26.48 9.47 10.30
C THR A 303 26.97 9.65 8.86
N LEU A 304 28.28 9.78 8.64
CA LEU A 304 28.86 9.87 7.30
C LEU A 304 28.71 8.56 6.52
N TYR A 305 28.82 7.40 7.17
CA TYR A 305 28.55 6.10 6.54
C TYR A 305 27.12 5.95 6.08
N VAL A 306 26.14 6.48 6.82
CA VAL A 306 24.76 6.51 6.34
C VAL A 306 24.62 7.46 5.15
N LEU A 307 25.12 8.70 5.28
CA LEU A 307 24.93 9.74 4.27
C LEU A 307 25.55 9.38 2.92
N TYR A 308 26.79 8.87 2.91
CA TYR A 308 27.47 8.45 1.68
C TYR A 308 27.16 7.01 1.28
N GLY A 309 26.89 6.12 2.23
CA GLY A 309 26.63 4.71 1.97
C GLY A 309 25.24 4.44 1.38
N ILE A 310 24.28 5.36 1.52
CA ILE A 310 22.95 5.20 0.92
C ILE A 310 23.00 5.07 -0.60
N PHE A 311 23.87 5.82 -1.29
CA PHE A 311 23.97 5.78 -2.76
C PHE A 311 24.44 4.41 -3.30
N PRO A 312 25.56 3.82 -2.83
CA PRO A 312 25.95 2.50 -3.27
C PRO A 312 24.98 1.41 -2.80
N VAL A 313 24.35 1.56 -1.62
CA VAL A 313 23.30 0.62 -1.16
C VAL A 313 22.06 0.68 -2.07
N LEU A 314 21.66 1.87 -2.52
CA LEU A 314 20.56 2.04 -3.46
C LEU A 314 20.89 1.38 -4.81
N ALA A 315 22.08 1.64 -5.35
CA ALA A 315 22.54 1.05 -6.61
C ALA A 315 22.62 -0.48 -6.51
N GLY A 316 23.20 -1.01 -5.44
CA GLY A 316 23.26 -2.44 -5.17
C GLY A 316 21.87 -3.06 -4.98
N GLY A 317 20.97 -2.36 -4.27
CA GLY A 317 19.57 -2.75 -4.11
C GLY A 317 18.85 -2.87 -5.45
N ILE A 318 19.06 -1.91 -6.36
CA ILE A 318 18.48 -1.92 -7.71
C ILE A 318 18.96 -3.15 -8.48
N VAL A 319 20.27 -3.43 -8.46
CA VAL A 319 20.84 -4.60 -9.14
C VAL A 319 20.29 -5.90 -8.56
N VAL A 320 20.32 -6.08 -7.23
CA VAL A 320 19.86 -7.30 -6.56
C VAL A 320 18.36 -7.53 -6.79
N CYS A 321 17.54 -6.49 -6.62
CA CYS A 321 16.10 -6.57 -6.87
C CYS A 321 15.79 -6.81 -8.35
N GLY A 322 16.54 -6.21 -9.27
CA GLY A 322 16.39 -6.40 -10.72
C GLY A 322 16.73 -7.82 -11.16
N VAL A 323 17.85 -8.37 -10.67
CA VAL A 323 18.25 -9.77 -10.93
C VAL A 323 17.22 -10.74 -10.36
N HIS A 324 16.75 -10.52 -9.14
CA HIS A 324 15.71 -11.35 -8.52
C HIS A 324 14.39 -11.30 -9.30
N ALA A 325 13.93 -10.09 -9.65
CA ALA A 325 12.73 -9.87 -10.45
C ALA A 325 12.78 -10.62 -11.78
N TRP A 326 13.92 -10.55 -12.48
CA TRP A 326 14.13 -11.28 -13.72
C TRP A 326 14.15 -12.79 -13.50
N TRP A 327 14.83 -13.26 -12.44
CA TRP A 327 14.88 -14.68 -12.09
C TRP A 327 13.49 -15.24 -11.73
N ALA A 328 12.69 -14.50 -10.97
CA ALA A 328 11.35 -14.89 -10.55
C ALA A 328 10.37 -15.04 -11.73
N MET A 329 10.60 -14.33 -12.84
CA MET A 329 9.79 -14.45 -14.06
C MET A 329 10.26 -15.58 -15.00
N ARG A 330 11.47 -16.12 -14.84
CA ARG A 330 12.00 -17.19 -15.71
C ARG A 330 11.09 -18.42 -15.85
N PRO A 331 10.39 -18.91 -14.80
CA PRO A 331 9.51 -20.08 -14.92
C PRO A 331 8.39 -19.90 -15.94
N ALA A 332 7.98 -18.67 -16.24
CA ALA A 332 6.92 -18.42 -17.23
C ALA A 332 7.30 -18.92 -18.63
N ARG A 333 8.59 -18.94 -18.98
CA ARG A 333 9.09 -19.45 -20.28
C ARG A 333 8.77 -20.92 -20.50
N LYS A 334 8.61 -21.72 -19.44
CA LYS A 334 8.27 -23.15 -19.55
C LYS A 334 6.87 -23.39 -20.14
N PHE A 335 6.04 -22.35 -20.19
CA PHE A 335 4.69 -22.39 -20.72
C PHE A 335 4.60 -21.89 -22.18
N GLU A 336 5.69 -21.38 -22.76
CA GLU A 336 5.74 -20.90 -24.15
C GLU A 336 5.55 -22.06 -25.15
N ASP A 337 6.15 -23.22 -24.88
CA ASP A 337 6.13 -24.39 -25.78
C ASP A 337 4.93 -25.34 -25.56
N LEU A 338 3.76 -24.85 -25.14
CA LEU A 338 2.59 -25.70 -24.90
C LEU A 338 1.66 -25.66 -26.13
N PRO A 339 1.61 -26.74 -26.95
CA PRO A 339 0.85 -26.74 -28.20
C PRO A 339 -0.67 -26.86 -28.00
N SER A 340 -1.15 -27.30 -26.83
CA SER A 340 -2.58 -27.37 -26.53
C SER A 340 -2.90 -27.27 -25.04
N PHE A 341 -4.12 -26.80 -24.72
CA PHE A 341 -4.68 -26.72 -23.38
C PHE A 341 -4.66 -28.06 -22.61
N ARG A 342 -4.71 -29.20 -23.32
CA ARG A 342 -4.65 -30.53 -22.68
C ARG A 342 -3.31 -30.80 -21.98
N ASP A 343 -2.23 -30.18 -22.45
CA ASP A 343 -0.88 -30.36 -21.90
C ASP A 343 -0.65 -29.57 -20.62
N VAL A 344 -1.53 -28.61 -20.28
CA VAL A 344 -1.52 -27.88 -19.01
C VAL A 344 -1.77 -28.83 -17.82
N ARG A 345 -2.44 -29.98 -18.06
CA ARG A 345 -2.60 -31.05 -17.06
C ARG A 345 -1.28 -31.75 -16.72
N VAL A 346 -0.33 -31.76 -17.66
CA VAL A 346 1.03 -32.26 -17.45
C VAL A 346 1.87 -31.10 -16.92
N GLN A 347 1.72 -30.80 -15.62
CA GLN A 347 2.37 -29.65 -14.99
C GLN A 347 3.91 -29.70 -15.16
N LYS A 348 4.46 -28.88 -16.07
CA LYS A 348 5.92 -28.71 -16.23
C LYS A 348 6.57 -27.89 -15.10
N HIS A 349 5.76 -27.16 -14.30
CA HIS A 349 6.22 -26.34 -13.17
C HIS A 349 5.30 -26.51 -11.96
N ARG A 350 5.89 -26.75 -10.80
CA ARG A 350 5.17 -26.86 -9.53
C ARG A 350 5.13 -25.49 -8.87
N PHE A 351 3.97 -24.86 -8.85
CA PHE A 351 3.77 -23.59 -8.14
C PHE A 351 3.89 -23.80 -6.63
N ALA A 352 4.68 -22.97 -5.97
CA ALA A 352 4.83 -23.01 -4.52
C ALA A 352 3.64 -22.37 -3.80
N HIS A 353 3.00 -21.38 -4.42
CA HIS A 353 1.86 -20.66 -3.82
C HIS A 353 1.07 -19.88 -4.87
N VAL A 354 -0.18 -19.55 -4.52
CA VAL A 354 -1.15 -18.88 -5.41
C VAL A 354 -0.65 -17.56 -6.01
N HIS A 355 0.16 -16.79 -5.27
CA HIS A 355 0.64 -15.48 -5.76
C HIS A 355 1.75 -15.62 -6.81
N GLU A 356 2.43 -16.77 -6.87
CA GLU A 356 3.39 -17.06 -7.92
C GLU A 356 2.69 -17.16 -9.28
N VAL A 357 1.48 -17.74 -9.30
CA VAL A 357 0.63 -17.80 -10.50
C VAL A 357 0.31 -16.40 -11.00
N GLU A 358 -0.10 -15.50 -10.10
CA GLU A 358 -0.37 -14.10 -10.44
C GLU A 358 0.87 -13.43 -11.01
N LEU A 359 2.02 -13.52 -10.33
CA LEU A 359 3.28 -12.95 -10.79
C LEU A 359 3.66 -13.44 -12.21
N LEU A 360 3.63 -14.75 -12.43
CA LEU A 360 3.98 -15.35 -13.71
C LEU A 360 2.96 -15.02 -14.80
N SER A 361 1.67 -14.87 -14.46
CA SER A 361 0.63 -14.50 -15.43
C SER A 361 0.84 -13.10 -16.04
N ARG A 362 1.63 -12.22 -15.39
CA ARG A 362 1.96 -10.88 -15.90
C ARG A 362 2.72 -10.89 -17.23
N VAL A 363 3.18 -12.05 -17.71
CA VAL A 363 3.73 -12.19 -19.08
C VAL A 363 2.73 -11.77 -20.17
N MET A 364 1.44 -11.80 -19.88
CA MET A 364 0.39 -11.29 -20.78
C MET A 364 0.47 -9.78 -21.04
N ARG A 365 1.28 -9.03 -20.30
CA ARG A 365 1.37 -7.56 -20.38
C ARG A 365 2.31 -7.09 -21.50
N ARG A 366 2.24 -7.74 -22.66
CA ARG A 366 2.85 -7.27 -23.91
C ARG A 366 1.76 -6.64 -24.74
N LEU A 367 1.95 -5.36 -25.04
CA LEU A 367 0.98 -4.56 -25.78
C LEU A 367 1.50 -4.32 -27.18
N ASP A 368 0.61 -4.47 -28.16
CA ASP A 368 0.85 -4.18 -29.55
C ASP A 368 0.91 -2.67 -29.80
N ALA A 369 1.33 -2.26 -31.00
CA ALA A 369 1.41 -0.86 -31.39
C ALA A 369 0.07 -0.10 -31.24
N ASP A 370 -1.05 -0.80 -31.41
CA ASP A 370 -2.41 -0.27 -31.26
C ASP A 370 -2.91 -0.26 -29.81
N GLY A 371 -2.07 -0.65 -28.84
CA GLY A 371 -2.42 -0.74 -27.42
C GLY A 371 -3.29 -1.96 -27.06
N GLY A 372 -3.52 -2.86 -28.01
CA GLY A 372 -4.09 -4.19 -27.78
C GLY A 372 -3.11 -5.13 -27.08
N VAL A 373 -3.58 -6.27 -26.56
CA VAL A 373 -2.70 -7.30 -25.98
C VAL A 373 -2.30 -8.26 -27.08
N GLU A 374 -1.00 -8.54 -27.18
CA GLU A 374 -0.45 -9.52 -28.11
C GLU A 374 -1.10 -10.90 -27.85
N GLU A 375 -1.64 -11.54 -28.89
CA GLU A 375 -2.43 -12.76 -28.73
C GLU A 375 -1.61 -13.91 -28.12
N ASP A 376 -0.35 -14.06 -28.54
CA ASP A 376 0.59 -15.05 -28.00
C ASP A 376 0.85 -14.83 -26.50
N ALA A 377 1.01 -13.57 -26.09
CA ALA A 377 1.20 -13.21 -24.70
C ALA A 377 -0.08 -13.48 -23.87
N ALA A 378 -1.25 -13.21 -24.44
CA ALA A 378 -2.53 -13.53 -23.83
C ALA A 378 -2.73 -15.05 -23.65
N MET A 379 -2.37 -15.85 -24.65
CA MET A 379 -2.41 -17.32 -24.57
C MET A 379 -1.46 -17.86 -23.50
N LEU A 380 -0.25 -17.33 -23.43
CA LEU A 380 0.73 -17.70 -22.40
C LEU A 380 0.21 -17.39 -20.99
N GLY A 381 -0.37 -16.20 -20.80
CA GLY A 381 -1.01 -15.80 -19.55
C GLY A 381 -2.16 -16.72 -19.15
N ASP A 382 -3.02 -17.09 -20.11
CA ASP A 382 -4.13 -18.04 -19.89
C ASP A 382 -3.61 -19.41 -19.45
N ALA A 383 -2.59 -19.94 -20.13
CA ALA A 383 -1.97 -21.23 -19.80
C ALA A 383 -1.43 -21.25 -18.36
N VAL A 384 -0.74 -20.19 -17.94
CA VAL A 384 -0.21 -20.05 -16.57
C VAL A 384 -1.34 -20.02 -15.54
N ILE A 385 -2.39 -19.21 -15.75
CA ILE A 385 -3.50 -19.08 -14.81
C ILE A 385 -4.21 -20.42 -14.65
N ARG A 386 -4.52 -21.11 -15.76
CA ARG A 386 -5.21 -22.40 -15.71
C ARG A 386 -4.35 -23.49 -15.09
N ALA A 387 -3.04 -23.51 -15.34
CA ALA A 387 -2.11 -24.40 -14.64
C ALA A 387 -2.14 -24.17 -13.12
N GLY A 388 -2.19 -22.89 -12.71
CA GLY A 388 -2.36 -22.50 -11.32
C GLY A 388 -3.68 -22.98 -10.72
N MET A 389 -4.80 -22.85 -11.44
CA MET A 389 -6.11 -23.31 -11.00
C MET A 389 -6.17 -24.85 -10.85
N LEU A 390 -5.47 -25.60 -11.70
CA LEU A 390 -5.34 -27.05 -11.52
C LEU A 390 -4.53 -27.41 -10.26
N THR A 391 -3.54 -26.57 -9.91
CA THR A 391 -2.71 -26.76 -8.71
C THR A 391 -3.45 -26.35 -7.42
N PHE A 392 -4.27 -25.30 -7.50
CA PHE A 392 -5.00 -24.72 -6.37
C PHE A 392 -6.49 -24.55 -6.70
N PRO A 393 -7.26 -25.66 -6.85
CA PRO A 393 -8.62 -25.63 -7.38
C PRO A 393 -9.65 -24.92 -6.48
N ASN A 394 -9.37 -24.77 -5.19
CA ASN A 394 -10.30 -24.16 -4.23
C ASN A 394 -9.95 -22.71 -3.88
N SER A 395 -9.07 -22.05 -4.64
CA SER A 395 -8.59 -20.70 -4.29
C SER A 395 -9.47 -19.59 -4.88
N PRO A 396 -10.24 -18.83 -4.07
CA PRO A 396 -11.08 -17.73 -4.58
C PRO A 396 -10.28 -16.67 -5.34
N PHE A 397 -9.08 -16.36 -4.85
CA PHE A 397 -8.14 -15.45 -5.53
C PHE A 397 -7.84 -15.82 -6.99
N LEU A 398 -7.66 -17.10 -7.34
CA LEU A 398 -7.35 -17.50 -8.72
C LEU A 398 -8.58 -17.40 -9.63
N TYR A 399 -9.76 -17.70 -9.09
CA TYR A 399 -11.01 -17.49 -9.81
C TYR A 399 -11.23 -16.01 -10.12
N VAL A 400 -10.93 -15.12 -9.16
CA VAL A 400 -10.98 -13.66 -9.38
C VAL A 400 -9.93 -13.24 -10.41
N LEU A 401 -8.68 -13.71 -10.32
CA LEU A 401 -7.64 -13.42 -11.30
C LEU A 401 -8.06 -13.85 -12.71
N TYR A 402 -8.57 -15.07 -12.85
CA TYR A 402 -9.03 -15.61 -14.13
C TYR A 402 -10.27 -14.88 -14.67
N ALA A 403 -11.21 -14.50 -13.79
CA ALA A 403 -12.34 -13.65 -14.17
C ALA A 403 -11.88 -12.30 -14.74
N ASN A 404 -10.89 -11.66 -14.12
CA ASN A 404 -10.34 -10.39 -14.62
C ASN A 404 -9.59 -10.58 -15.96
N PHE A 405 -8.88 -11.70 -16.15
CA PHE A 405 -8.30 -12.05 -17.44
C PHE A 405 -9.36 -12.19 -18.54
N LEU A 406 -10.41 -12.97 -18.30
CA LEU A 406 -11.51 -13.14 -19.25
C LEU A 406 -12.19 -11.81 -19.57
N LEU A 407 -12.37 -10.97 -18.55
CA LEU A 407 -13.04 -9.69 -18.69
C LEU A 407 -12.22 -8.65 -19.46
N GLU A 408 -10.93 -8.50 -19.14
CA GLU A 408 -10.10 -7.41 -19.67
C GLU A 408 -9.32 -7.82 -20.92
N VAL A 409 -8.90 -9.08 -21.03
CA VAL A 409 -8.11 -9.58 -22.16
C VAL A 409 -9.02 -10.20 -23.22
N ARG A 410 -9.86 -11.17 -22.85
CA ARG A 410 -10.76 -11.87 -23.80
C ARG A 410 -12.06 -11.11 -24.08
N LYS A 411 -12.38 -10.09 -23.28
CA LYS A 411 -13.65 -9.34 -23.33
C LYS A 411 -14.90 -10.22 -23.19
N ASP A 412 -14.78 -11.35 -22.49
CA ASP A 412 -15.87 -12.30 -22.23
C ASP A 412 -16.49 -12.04 -20.85
N GLY A 413 -17.51 -11.18 -20.83
CA GLY A 413 -18.25 -10.84 -19.62
C GLY A 413 -19.02 -12.01 -19.00
N PRO A 414 -19.79 -12.81 -19.77
CA PRO A 414 -20.50 -13.99 -19.26
C PRO A 414 -19.57 -15.01 -18.60
N ALA A 415 -18.47 -15.41 -19.24
CA ALA A 415 -17.55 -16.38 -18.67
C ALA A 415 -16.88 -15.85 -17.40
N ALA A 416 -16.52 -14.56 -17.36
CA ALA A 416 -16.00 -13.92 -16.17
C ALA A 416 -16.98 -14.00 -14.98
N ARG A 417 -18.29 -13.77 -15.21
CA ARG A 417 -19.32 -13.89 -14.16
C ARG A 417 -19.44 -15.32 -13.62
N THR A 418 -19.36 -16.33 -14.48
CA THR A 418 -19.34 -17.73 -14.05
C THR A 418 -18.16 -18.02 -13.12
N GLN A 419 -16.97 -17.52 -13.45
CA GLN A 419 -15.79 -17.67 -12.58
C GLN A 419 -15.97 -16.94 -11.23
N LEU A 420 -16.61 -15.77 -11.21
CA LEU A 420 -16.89 -15.04 -9.97
C LEU A 420 -17.92 -15.77 -9.09
N GLN A 421 -18.92 -16.43 -9.69
CA GLN A 421 -19.86 -17.27 -8.94
C GLN A 421 -19.15 -18.47 -8.30
N LEU A 422 -18.17 -19.07 -8.99
CA LEU A 422 -17.31 -20.11 -8.42
C LEU A 422 -16.47 -19.55 -7.28
N ALA A 423 -15.84 -18.38 -7.46
CA ALA A 423 -15.07 -17.70 -6.41
C ALA A 423 -15.89 -17.49 -5.13
N ALA A 424 -17.16 -17.08 -5.26
CA ALA A 424 -18.07 -16.85 -4.14
C ALA A 424 -18.41 -18.15 -3.38
N LYS A 425 -18.46 -19.30 -4.06
CA LYS A 425 -18.73 -20.61 -3.44
C LYS A 425 -17.57 -21.13 -2.58
N HIS A 426 -16.34 -20.72 -2.89
CA HIS A 426 -15.13 -21.18 -2.20
C HIS A 426 -14.79 -20.39 -0.91
N GLY A 427 -15.76 -19.66 -0.33
CA GLY A 427 -15.59 -19.00 0.97
C GLY A 427 -14.59 -17.83 0.97
N PRO A 428 -14.80 -16.78 0.15
CA PRO A 428 -13.85 -15.67 0.03
C PRO A 428 -13.73 -14.84 1.32
N SER A 429 -12.50 -14.41 1.59
CA SER A 429 -12.16 -13.42 2.63
C SER A 429 -12.79 -12.05 2.34
N LEU A 430 -12.80 -11.12 3.31
CA LEU A 430 -13.37 -9.78 3.11
C LEU A 430 -12.72 -9.02 1.95
N VAL A 431 -11.40 -9.17 1.78
CA VAL A 431 -10.64 -8.58 0.67
C VAL A 431 -11.09 -9.19 -0.65
N GLU A 432 -11.19 -10.51 -0.75
CA GLU A 432 -11.63 -11.19 -1.97
C GLU A 432 -13.10 -10.88 -2.30
N ARG A 433 -13.97 -10.71 -1.30
CA ARG A 433 -15.36 -10.25 -1.51
C ARG A 433 -15.41 -8.85 -2.11
N TYR A 434 -14.55 -7.95 -1.66
CA TYR A 434 -14.40 -6.63 -2.28
C TYR A 434 -13.87 -6.75 -3.72
N GLN A 435 -12.89 -7.62 -3.96
CA GLN A 435 -12.36 -7.84 -5.31
C GLN A 435 -13.42 -8.40 -6.27
N ILE A 436 -14.23 -9.36 -5.82
CA ILE A 436 -15.39 -9.88 -6.57
C ILE A 436 -16.35 -8.74 -6.91
N TYR A 437 -16.68 -7.88 -5.93
CA TYR A 437 -17.52 -6.70 -6.17
C TYR A 437 -16.92 -5.78 -7.24
N CYS A 438 -15.62 -5.49 -7.17
CA CYS A 438 -14.91 -4.67 -8.15
C CYS A 438 -14.98 -5.24 -9.58
N THR A 439 -14.77 -6.54 -9.74
CA THR A 439 -14.84 -7.21 -11.05
C THR A 439 -16.28 -7.27 -11.57
N LEU A 440 -17.27 -7.46 -10.71
CA LEU A 440 -18.70 -7.40 -11.09
C LEU A 440 -19.08 -6.01 -11.61
N GLU A 441 -18.67 -4.94 -10.93
CA GLU A 441 -18.92 -3.57 -11.38
C GLU A 441 -18.18 -3.23 -12.68
N ALA A 442 -16.96 -3.75 -12.88
CA ALA A 442 -16.27 -3.65 -14.16
C ALA A 442 -17.02 -4.38 -15.29
N SER A 443 -17.57 -5.56 -15.01
CA SER A 443 -18.35 -6.35 -15.97
C SER A 443 -19.67 -5.68 -16.38
N LYS A 444 -20.30 -4.92 -15.50
CA LYS A 444 -21.48 -4.11 -15.85
C LYS A 444 -21.12 -3.00 -16.84
N ARG A 445 -20.00 -2.30 -16.62
CA ARG A 445 -19.54 -1.24 -17.53
C ARG A 445 -19.22 -1.72 -18.93
N LEU A 446 -18.69 -2.94 -19.07
CA LEU A 446 -18.46 -3.55 -20.40
C LEU A 446 -19.78 -3.83 -21.11
N LYS A 447 -20.86 -4.16 -20.39
CA LYS A 447 -22.21 -4.27 -20.96
C LYS A 447 -22.73 -2.92 -21.47
N ASP A 448 -22.37 -1.82 -20.81
CA ASP A 448 -22.87 -0.48 -21.12
C ASP A 448 -22.00 0.27 -22.17
N GLY A 449 -20.74 -0.13 -22.36
CA GLY A 449 -19.71 0.68 -23.03
C GLY A 449 -19.36 0.33 -24.48
N ARG A 450 -19.85 -0.79 -25.03
CA ARG A 450 -19.72 -1.15 -26.45
C ARG A 450 -20.94 -1.94 -26.88
N ASP A 451 -21.68 -1.38 -27.82
CA ASP A 451 -22.81 -1.98 -28.54
C ASP A 451 -23.93 -2.55 -27.66
N GLY A 452 -25.10 -1.90 -27.71
CA GLY A 452 -26.39 -2.51 -27.37
C GLY A 452 -26.79 -3.70 -28.25
N GLY A 453 -25.83 -4.55 -28.63
CA GLY A 453 -25.98 -5.75 -29.43
C GLY A 453 -25.60 -7.05 -28.69
N MET A 454 -25.03 -6.98 -27.48
CA MET A 454 -24.61 -8.19 -26.73
C MET A 454 -25.78 -8.97 -26.08
N ASP A 455 -27.03 -8.50 -26.22
CA ASP A 455 -28.23 -9.16 -25.67
C ASP A 455 -29.06 -9.94 -26.73
N LEU A 456 -28.69 -9.91 -28.02
CA LEU A 456 -29.45 -10.64 -29.06
C LEU A 456 -28.96 -12.08 -29.30
N GLN A 457 -27.64 -12.34 -29.22
CA GLN A 457 -27.14 -13.71 -29.39
C GLN A 457 -27.52 -14.65 -28.24
N ALA A 458 -27.52 -14.16 -27.00
CA ALA A 458 -27.99 -14.95 -25.85
C ALA A 458 -29.51 -15.20 -25.87
N TYR A 459 -30.29 -14.38 -26.59
CA TYR A 459 -31.74 -14.57 -26.75
C TYR A 459 -32.09 -15.51 -27.92
N ILE A 460 -31.20 -15.66 -28.91
CA ILE A 460 -31.39 -16.55 -30.07
C ILE A 460 -31.03 -18.00 -29.70
N GLU A 461 -30.16 -18.25 -28.71
CA GLU A 461 -29.84 -19.61 -28.27
C GLU A 461 -30.89 -20.26 -27.35
N PHE A 462 -31.91 -19.51 -26.91
CA PHE A 462 -33.00 -20.01 -26.03
C PHE A 462 -34.38 -20.03 -26.70
N ARG A 463 -34.44 -20.00 -28.03
CA ARG A 463 -35.67 -20.24 -28.80
C ARG A 463 -35.43 -21.28 -29.86
#